data_AF-A0A7G7BIJ4-F1
#
_entry.id   AF-A0A7G7BIJ4-F1
#
_cell.length_a   1.000
_cell.length_b   1.000
_cell.length_c   1.000
_cell.angle_alpha   90.00
_cell.angle_beta   90.00
_cell.angle_gamma   90.00
#
_symmetry.space_group_name_H-M   'P 1'
#
loop_
_entity.id
_entity.type
_entity.pdbx_description
1 polymer ?
#
loop_
_entity_poly.entity_id
_entity_poly.type
_entity_poly.pdbx_seq_one_letter_code
_entity_poly.pdbx_strand_id
1 'polypeptide(L)'
;MDRRTFLTAAGAGAAALSLGVVSAPAARAAHPLHAFDTPQLLHWFRDTYRSIEAMTTEFGLATDKIDVSGPGAPVQSRQTSPTNIGCGLWSTVAAAGLGVISESAMRRQLTRTVAAVEKLERHHGFWLNWYDAHDGSVLTEWPGTGDPVRPFLSSVDNAWLVTGLRIAADAEPSLRPRIQRILAAADWSYYYTPYDPTDPVAGPGQLRGGFWPDTEQPTGHHYGALNTEPRMASYLGIADGSLPSDHYWHLLRTLLPEHGQEQSPQGSYATMDGVRVWQGHYTHRGRKIVPTWGGSMFEALMVPLFVPEAEWSPRSWGRTHQRYVRGQIEHGMAEAGYGYWGFSPADIPEGGYQEYGVDALGMQVDGYASNTDRTHTTDGAPLPPPSAFTNGVVTPHASFLALPYAPREAVANLRALDRDFGAYHEGLGFRDSVNVGTGRVSDFMLALDQGMIMAALAQAIRPGLLQRPFRTGGFHARVRPLLAKERFGI
;
A
#
# COMPACT_ATOMS: atom_id res chain seq x y z
N MET A 1 -30.30 -11.12 47.49
CA MET A 1 -31.08 -12.36 47.65
C MET A 1 -30.14 -13.53 47.43
N ASP A 2 -29.89 -14.27 48.50
CA ASP A 2 -29.14 -15.51 48.57
C ASP A 2 -29.76 -16.65 47.75
N ARG A 3 -28.92 -17.56 47.23
CA ARG A 3 -28.81 -18.96 47.72
C ARG A 3 -27.80 -19.82 46.92
N ARG A 4 -26.80 -20.32 47.66
CA ARG A 4 -26.28 -21.72 47.72
C ARG A 4 -25.57 -22.26 46.46
N THR A 5 -24.25 -22.45 46.42
CA THR A 5 -23.37 -23.40 47.16
C THR A 5 -23.79 -24.87 47.07
N PHE A 6 -22.99 -25.67 46.36
CA PHE A 6 -22.71 -27.08 46.67
C PHE A 6 -21.21 -27.34 46.42
N LEU A 7 -20.59 -28.00 47.39
CA LEU A 7 -19.18 -28.37 47.49
C LEU A 7 -19.10 -29.86 47.87
N THR A 8 -17.89 -30.42 47.72
CA THR A 8 -17.35 -31.72 48.20
C THR A 8 -17.51 -32.92 47.26
N ALA A 9 -16.51 -33.80 47.06
CA ALA A 9 -15.11 -33.84 47.47
C ALA A 9 -14.34 -34.95 46.70
N ALA A 10 -13.02 -34.74 46.59
CA ALA A 10 -11.89 -35.68 46.69
C ALA A 10 -11.78 -36.91 45.77
N GLY A 11 -10.61 -36.98 45.11
CA GLY A 11 -10.00 -38.20 44.60
C GLY A 11 -8.55 -37.94 44.20
N ALA A 12 -7.61 -38.19 45.11
CA ALA A 12 -6.17 -38.12 44.84
C ALA A 12 -5.76 -39.28 43.92
N GLY A 13 -4.94 -38.98 42.91
CA GLY A 13 -4.32 -39.97 42.04
C GLY A 13 -3.08 -39.37 41.41
N ALA A 14 -1.93 -39.53 42.08
CA ALA A 14 -0.63 -39.24 41.52
C ALA A 14 -0.30 -40.30 40.45
N ALA A 15 -0.12 -39.87 39.21
CA ALA A 15 0.53 -40.65 38.17
C ALA A 15 1.56 -39.77 37.48
N ALA A 16 2.83 -40.09 37.72
CA ALA A 16 3.96 -39.53 37.02
C ALA A 16 3.86 -39.87 35.53
N LEU A 17 3.86 -38.85 34.66
CA LEU A 17 4.07 -39.02 33.23
C LEU A 17 5.24 -38.14 32.81
N SER A 18 6.31 -38.84 32.48
CA SER A 18 7.54 -38.44 31.83
C SER A 18 7.36 -37.28 30.83
N LEU A 19 8.22 -36.28 31.00
CA LEU A 19 8.53 -35.21 30.05
C LEU A 19 8.98 -35.80 28.71
N GLY A 20 8.03 -36.03 27.81
CA GLY A 20 8.30 -36.16 26.38
C GLY A 20 8.49 -34.78 25.80
N VAL A 21 9.73 -34.41 25.50
CA VAL A 21 10.04 -33.23 24.68
C VAL A 21 9.43 -33.50 23.30
N VAL A 22 8.21 -33.02 23.08
CA VAL A 22 7.66 -32.91 21.73
C VAL A 22 8.40 -31.73 21.12
N SER A 23 9.44 -32.05 20.35
CA SER A 23 10.06 -31.13 19.42
C SER A 23 8.96 -30.58 18.52
N ALA A 24 8.51 -29.37 18.80
CA ALA A 24 7.65 -28.62 17.89
C ALA A 24 8.37 -28.60 16.53
N PRO A 25 7.71 -28.96 15.43
CA PRO A 25 8.35 -28.87 14.13
C PRO A 25 8.69 -27.39 13.93
N ALA A 26 9.98 -27.13 13.73
CA ALA A 26 10.50 -25.83 13.35
C ALA A 26 9.62 -25.26 12.25
N ALA A 27 9.27 -23.98 12.40
CA ALA A 27 8.50 -23.20 11.44
C ALA A 27 8.91 -23.58 10.02
N ARG A 28 7.98 -24.21 9.29
CA ARG A 28 8.18 -24.52 7.88
C ARG A 28 8.44 -23.20 7.18
N ALA A 29 9.67 -23.07 6.70
CA ALA A 29 10.11 -21.98 5.84
C ALA A 29 9.12 -21.76 4.69
N ALA A 30 9.05 -20.51 4.25
CA ALA A 30 8.32 -20.02 3.08
C ALA A 30 8.01 -21.13 2.07
N HIS A 31 6.72 -21.38 1.82
CA HIS A 31 6.34 -22.13 0.63
C HIS A 31 6.95 -21.40 -0.57
N PRO A 32 7.86 -22.03 -1.34
CA PRO A 32 8.45 -21.35 -2.47
C PRO A 32 7.33 -21.06 -3.47
N LEU A 33 7.19 -19.79 -3.86
CA LEU A 33 6.36 -19.32 -4.98
C LEU A 33 6.74 -19.97 -6.34
N HIS A 34 7.69 -20.91 -6.35
CA HIS A 34 8.25 -21.57 -7.54
C HIS A 34 7.30 -22.54 -8.28
N ALA A 35 6.04 -22.71 -7.86
CA ALA A 35 5.06 -23.55 -8.55
C ALA A 35 3.87 -22.76 -9.14
N PHE A 36 4.03 -21.45 -9.33
CA PHE A 36 3.09 -20.61 -10.05
C PHE A 36 3.59 -20.37 -11.48
N ASP A 37 2.64 -20.17 -12.40
CA ASP A 37 2.81 -19.99 -13.84
C ASP A 37 3.71 -18.79 -14.15
N THR A 38 5.02 -18.95 -13.92
CA THR A 38 6.03 -17.92 -14.11
C THR A 38 6.02 -17.39 -15.54
N PRO A 39 5.80 -18.22 -16.59
CA PRO A 39 5.55 -17.71 -17.93
C PRO A 39 4.39 -16.72 -18.01
N GLN A 40 3.23 -17.02 -17.40
CA GLN A 40 2.09 -16.09 -17.33
C GLN A 40 2.42 -14.81 -16.57
N LEU A 41 3.03 -14.93 -15.38
CA LEU A 41 3.40 -13.76 -14.58
C LEU A 41 4.38 -12.85 -15.33
N LEU A 42 5.35 -13.44 -16.04
CA LEU A 42 6.30 -12.70 -16.84
C LEU A 42 5.65 -12.10 -18.10
N HIS A 43 4.64 -12.74 -18.67
CA HIS A 43 3.86 -12.18 -19.77
C HIS A 43 3.07 -10.95 -19.31
N TRP A 44 2.30 -11.06 -18.22
CA TRP A 44 1.62 -9.91 -17.62
C TRP A 44 2.60 -8.79 -17.27
N PHE A 45 3.76 -9.13 -16.71
CA PHE A 45 4.79 -8.14 -16.39
C PHE A 45 5.30 -7.39 -17.64
N ARG A 46 5.52 -8.09 -18.77
CA ARG A 46 5.97 -7.44 -20.01
C ARG A 46 4.94 -6.47 -20.55
N ASP A 47 3.67 -6.85 -20.52
CA ASP A 47 2.60 -6.02 -21.05
C ASP A 47 2.33 -4.82 -20.13
N THR A 48 2.28 -5.01 -18.81
CA THR A 48 2.22 -3.91 -17.84
C THR A 48 3.44 -2.99 -17.95
N TYR A 49 4.65 -3.49 -18.23
CA TYR A 49 5.79 -2.61 -18.47
C TYR A 49 5.61 -1.72 -19.71
N ARG A 50 4.98 -2.25 -20.77
CA ARG A 50 4.69 -1.46 -21.97
C ARG A 50 3.69 -0.33 -21.70
N SER A 51 2.76 -0.48 -20.75
CA SER A 51 1.90 0.64 -20.34
C SER A 51 2.69 1.71 -19.58
N ILE A 52 3.65 1.32 -18.73
CA ILE A 52 4.59 2.28 -18.10
C ILE A 52 5.44 2.99 -19.17
N GLU A 53 5.94 2.29 -20.18
CA GLU A 53 6.65 2.91 -21.31
C GLU A 53 5.72 3.86 -22.07
N ALA A 54 4.48 3.47 -22.36
CA ALA A 54 3.49 4.29 -23.03
C ALA A 54 3.07 5.52 -22.20
N MET A 55 3.15 5.48 -20.87
CA MET A 55 2.95 6.63 -19.98
C MET A 55 4.20 7.52 -19.87
N THR A 56 5.40 7.03 -20.20
CA THR A 56 6.62 7.80 -20.02
C THR A 56 6.81 8.80 -21.18
N THR A 57 6.83 10.10 -20.86
CA THR A 57 7.04 11.16 -21.86
C THR A 57 8.50 11.25 -22.31
N GLU A 58 8.74 11.97 -23.41
CA GLU A 58 10.10 12.28 -23.86
C GLU A 58 10.92 13.08 -22.84
N PHE A 59 10.26 13.87 -21.98
CA PHE A 59 10.90 14.57 -20.87
C PHE A 59 11.45 13.59 -19.83
N GLY A 60 10.82 12.42 -19.68
CA GLY A 60 11.27 11.31 -18.84
C GLY A 60 10.42 11.08 -17.59
N LEU A 61 9.23 11.68 -17.50
CA LEU A 61 8.28 11.48 -16.40
C LEU A 61 7.13 10.60 -16.89
N ALA A 62 6.63 9.71 -16.04
CA ALA A 62 5.43 8.94 -16.32
C ALA A 62 4.20 9.84 -16.11
N THR A 63 3.31 9.91 -17.08
CA THR A 63 2.02 10.58 -16.94
C THR A 63 1.17 9.84 -15.92
N ASP A 64 0.16 10.51 -15.41
CA ASP A 64 -0.76 9.96 -14.42
C ASP A 64 -1.58 8.79 -14.95
N LYS A 65 -1.98 8.87 -16.22
CA LYS A 65 -2.66 7.77 -16.90
C LYS A 65 -2.49 7.78 -18.41
N ILE A 66 -2.92 6.69 -19.02
CA ILE A 66 -3.21 6.58 -20.45
C ILE A 66 -4.65 6.14 -20.67
N ASP A 67 -5.29 6.70 -21.69
CA ASP A 67 -6.59 6.29 -22.23
C ASP A 67 -6.39 5.25 -23.35
N VAL A 68 -7.08 4.11 -23.25
CA VAL A 68 -7.04 2.99 -24.20
C VAL A 68 -8.40 2.71 -24.86
N SER A 69 -9.37 3.63 -24.76
CA SER A 69 -10.71 3.48 -25.37
C SER A 69 -10.70 3.63 -26.90
N GLY A 70 -9.77 4.44 -27.43
CA GLY A 70 -9.70 4.78 -28.84
C GLY A 70 -8.93 3.76 -29.69
N PRO A 71 -9.19 3.71 -31.02
CA PRO A 71 -8.36 2.93 -31.92
C PRO A 71 -6.97 3.57 -32.06
N GLY A 72 -5.90 2.82 -31.79
CA GLY A 72 -4.52 3.24 -32.06
C GLY A 72 -3.65 3.28 -30.81
N ALA A 73 -2.72 4.25 -30.78
CA ALA A 73 -1.82 4.44 -29.64
C ALA A 73 -2.59 5.02 -28.44
N PRO A 74 -2.27 4.59 -27.20
CA PRO A 74 -2.88 5.15 -26.01
C PRO A 74 -2.65 6.65 -25.89
N VAL A 75 -3.62 7.38 -25.35
CA VAL A 75 -3.53 8.83 -25.17
C VAL A 75 -3.04 9.13 -23.76
N GLN A 76 -1.89 9.76 -23.66
CA GLN A 76 -1.29 10.22 -22.41
C GLN A 76 -2.11 11.34 -21.77
N SER A 77 -2.30 11.27 -20.45
CA SER A 77 -2.68 12.44 -19.66
C SER A 77 -1.52 13.43 -19.58
N ARG A 78 -1.81 14.69 -19.23
CA ARG A 78 -0.77 15.74 -19.18
C ARG A 78 -0.03 15.79 -17.84
N GLN A 79 -0.74 15.51 -16.76
CA GLN A 79 -0.25 15.62 -15.40
C GLN A 79 0.60 14.40 -14.98
N THR A 80 1.51 14.62 -14.03
CA THR A 80 2.25 13.60 -13.26
C THR A 80 2.34 14.02 -11.79
N SER A 81 2.47 13.04 -10.89
CA SER A 81 2.78 13.25 -9.48
C SER A 81 4.15 12.68 -9.11
N PRO A 82 4.74 13.06 -7.95
CA PRO A 82 5.94 12.41 -7.43
C PRO A 82 5.78 10.88 -7.29
N THR A 83 4.59 10.41 -6.92
CA THR A 83 4.26 8.97 -6.86
C THR A 83 4.39 8.31 -8.23
N ASN A 84 3.84 8.90 -9.29
CA ASN A 84 3.90 8.35 -10.66
C ASN A 84 5.35 8.28 -11.17
N ILE A 85 6.16 9.28 -10.84
CA ILE A 85 7.59 9.29 -11.16
C ILE A 85 8.33 8.16 -10.42
N GLY A 86 8.01 7.96 -9.13
CA GLY A 86 8.47 6.80 -8.36
C GLY A 86 8.13 5.49 -9.08
N CYS A 87 6.87 5.34 -9.51
CA CYS A 87 6.37 4.19 -10.25
C CYS A 87 7.20 3.88 -11.49
N GLY A 88 7.49 4.90 -12.30
CA GLY A 88 8.35 4.75 -13.49
C GLY A 88 9.75 4.26 -13.14
N LEU A 89 10.37 4.80 -12.07
CA LEU A 89 11.73 4.44 -11.66
C LEU A 89 11.84 2.96 -11.24
N TRP A 90 11.00 2.49 -10.32
CA TRP A 90 11.10 1.10 -9.86
C TRP A 90 10.60 0.10 -10.89
N SER A 91 9.65 0.48 -11.75
CA SER A 91 9.21 -0.37 -12.87
C SER A 91 10.33 -0.59 -13.89
N THR A 92 11.11 0.46 -14.19
CA THR A 92 12.30 0.36 -15.05
C THR A 92 13.36 -0.58 -14.46
N VAL A 93 13.63 -0.46 -13.16
CA VAL A 93 14.57 -1.35 -12.47
C VAL A 93 14.07 -2.79 -12.43
N ALA A 94 12.78 -3.00 -12.15
CA ALA A 94 12.16 -4.32 -12.20
C ALA A 94 12.30 -4.94 -13.59
N ALA A 95 12.07 -4.16 -14.65
CA ALA A 95 12.12 -4.65 -16.02
C ALA A 95 13.51 -5.14 -16.42
N ALA A 96 14.57 -4.42 -16.05
CA ALA A 96 15.93 -4.91 -16.23
C ALA A 96 16.24 -6.12 -15.32
N GLY A 97 15.81 -6.06 -14.06
CA GLY A 97 16.04 -7.13 -13.09
C GLY A 97 15.38 -8.48 -13.43
N LEU A 98 14.34 -8.46 -14.27
CA LEU A 98 13.67 -9.64 -14.83
C LEU A 98 14.05 -9.92 -16.30
N GLY A 99 14.97 -9.14 -16.89
CA GLY A 99 15.46 -9.35 -18.26
C GLY A 99 14.47 -8.97 -19.37
N VAL A 100 13.49 -8.12 -19.07
CA VAL A 100 12.56 -7.56 -20.07
C VAL A 100 13.22 -6.46 -20.90
N ILE A 101 14.09 -5.66 -20.26
CA ILE A 101 14.95 -4.69 -20.95
C ILE A 101 16.42 -4.94 -20.60
N SER A 102 17.33 -4.42 -21.41
CA SER A 102 18.76 -4.49 -21.12
C SER A 102 19.15 -3.50 -20.01
N GLU A 103 20.28 -3.77 -19.33
CA GLU A 103 20.88 -2.83 -18.38
C GLU A 103 21.19 -1.47 -19.03
N SER A 104 21.57 -1.46 -20.31
CA SER A 104 21.82 -0.22 -21.05
C SER A 104 20.54 0.58 -21.31
N ALA A 105 19.40 -0.08 -21.55
CA ALA A 105 18.10 0.57 -21.66
C ALA A 105 17.66 1.16 -20.31
N MET A 106 17.78 0.39 -19.22
CA MET A 106 17.55 0.87 -17.86
C MET A 106 18.38 2.12 -17.56
N ARG A 107 19.69 2.07 -17.77
CA ARG A 107 20.59 3.22 -17.55
C ARG A 107 20.10 4.46 -18.30
N ARG A 108 19.72 4.33 -19.57
CA ARG A 108 19.22 5.47 -20.37
C ARG A 108 17.93 6.05 -19.79
N GLN A 109 16.96 5.19 -19.46
CA GLN A 109 15.68 5.62 -18.93
C GLN A 109 15.82 6.26 -17.54
N LEU A 110 16.53 5.62 -16.61
CA LEU A 110 16.81 6.18 -15.29
C LEU A 110 17.59 7.49 -15.37
N THR A 111 18.57 7.60 -16.28
CA THR A 111 19.32 8.86 -16.47
C THR A 111 18.41 9.99 -16.92
N ARG A 112 17.46 9.69 -17.81
CA ARG A 112 16.47 10.66 -18.32
C ARG A 112 15.53 11.10 -17.21
N THR A 113 14.91 10.17 -16.49
CA THR A 113 13.99 10.48 -15.38
C THR A 113 14.70 11.25 -14.26
N VAL A 114 15.92 10.86 -13.87
CA VAL A 114 16.70 11.61 -12.87
C VAL A 114 17.02 13.03 -13.35
N ALA A 115 17.36 13.22 -14.63
CA ALA A 115 17.59 14.55 -15.20
C ALA A 115 16.31 15.41 -15.24
N ALA A 116 15.14 14.80 -15.42
CA ALA A 116 13.86 15.47 -15.33
C ALA A 116 13.54 15.88 -13.89
N VAL A 117 13.69 14.97 -12.93
CA VAL A 117 13.49 15.21 -11.50
C VAL A 117 14.38 16.33 -10.96
N GLU A 118 15.62 16.45 -11.46
CA GLU A 118 16.54 17.56 -11.11
C GLU A 118 16.02 18.94 -11.53
N LYS A 119 15.11 19.03 -12.51
CA LYS A 119 14.55 20.28 -13.02
C LYS A 119 13.24 20.69 -12.35
N LEU A 120 12.59 19.76 -11.64
CA LEU A 120 11.31 20.03 -11.00
C LEU A 120 11.47 21.08 -9.89
N GLU A 121 10.50 21.99 -9.80
CA GLU A 121 10.39 22.91 -8.67
C GLU A 121 10.26 22.12 -7.37
N ARG A 122 10.96 22.55 -6.32
CA ARG A 122 10.96 21.90 -5.01
C ARG A 122 10.90 22.93 -3.90
N HIS A 123 10.28 22.55 -2.79
CA HIS A 123 10.20 23.34 -1.56
C HIS A 123 10.66 22.48 -0.39
N HIS A 124 11.53 23.02 0.46
CA HIS A 124 12.11 22.29 1.60
C HIS A 124 12.70 20.91 1.25
N GLY A 125 13.26 20.78 0.04
CA GLY A 125 13.84 19.53 -0.46
C GLY A 125 12.84 18.51 -1.02
N PHE A 126 11.55 18.81 -0.97
CA PHE A 126 10.46 17.96 -1.42
C PHE A 126 9.79 18.52 -2.69
N TRP A 127 9.09 17.64 -3.40
CA TRP A 127 8.36 17.93 -4.62
C TRP A 127 6.89 18.26 -4.33
N LEU A 128 6.30 19.07 -5.21
CA LEU A 128 4.88 19.39 -5.24
C LEU A 128 4.07 18.22 -5.79
N ASN A 129 2.78 18.17 -5.47
CA ASN A 129 1.87 17.08 -5.83
C ASN A 129 1.66 16.90 -7.34
N TRP A 130 1.67 17.98 -8.13
CA TRP A 130 1.32 17.91 -9.55
C TRP A 130 2.24 18.75 -10.44
N TYR A 131 2.73 18.11 -11.50
CA TYR A 131 3.51 18.73 -12.57
C TYR A 131 2.96 18.33 -13.94
N ASP A 132 3.29 19.12 -14.96
CA ASP A 132 3.20 18.72 -16.34
C ASP A 132 4.27 17.67 -16.66
N ALA A 133 3.87 16.50 -17.16
CA ALA A 133 4.77 15.40 -17.45
C ALA A 133 5.69 15.66 -18.66
N HIS A 134 5.36 16.62 -19.53
CA HIS A 134 6.09 16.91 -20.77
C HIS A 134 7.15 18.01 -20.62
N ASP A 135 7.05 18.87 -19.61
CA ASP A 135 8.03 19.94 -19.38
C ASP A 135 8.45 20.15 -17.91
N GLY A 136 7.76 19.52 -16.96
CA GLY A 136 8.07 19.60 -15.53
C GLY A 136 7.58 20.89 -14.85
N SER A 137 6.77 21.70 -15.51
CA SER A 137 6.14 22.88 -14.90
C SER A 137 5.12 22.48 -13.83
N VAL A 138 5.00 23.29 -12.77
CA VAL A 138 4.01 23.07 -11.71
C VAL A 138 2.61 23.33 -12.26
N LEU A 139 1.67 22.43 -11.97
CA LEU A 139 0.28 22.63 -12.35
C LEU A 139 -0.45 23.53 -11.36
N THR A 140 -1.07 24.59 -11.87
CA THR A 140 -1.99 25.46 -11.13
C THR A 140 -3.44 25.34 -11.62
N GLU A 141 -3.66 24.61 -12.71
CA GLU A 141 -4.96 24.30 -13.29
C GLU A 141 -4.95 22.83 -13.74
N TRP A 142 -6.07 22.13 -13.53
CA TRP A 142 -6.18 20.73 -13.88
C TRP A 142 -6.34 20.56 -15.39
N PRO A 143 -5.48 19.76 -16.06
CA PRO A 143 -5.57 19.58 -17.50
C PRO A 143 -6.94 19.07 -17.95
N GLY A 144 -7.54 19.73 -18.93
CA GLY A 144 -8.83 19.36 -19.52
C GLY A 144 -10.04 20.05 -18.88
N THR A 145 -10.09 20.17 -17.55
CA THR A 145 -11.21 20.84 -16.87
C THR A 145 -10.95 22.31 -16.57
N GLY A 146 -9.69 22.69 -16.36
CA GLY A 146 -9.29 24.04 -15.95
C GLY A 146 -9.56 24.34 -14.47
N ASP A 147 -9.94 23.34 -13.67
CA ASP A 147 -10.18 23.52 -12.24
C ASP A 147 -8.88 23.95 -11.53
N PRO A 148 -8.93 24.88 -10.57
CA PRO A 148 -7.73 25.36 -9.90
C PRO A 148 -7.04 24.24 -9.11
N VAL A 149 -5.74 24.08 -9.34
CA VAL A 149 -4.86 23.19 -8.56
C VAL A 149 -4.04 24.06 -7.63
N ARG A 150 -4.24 23.91 -6.32
CA ARG A 150 -3.37 24.55 -5.33
C ARG A 150 -2.13 23.67 -5.13
N PRO A 151 -0.91 24.18 -5.41
CA PRO A 151 0.31 23.42 -5.17
C PRO A 151 0.40 22.94 -3.71
N PHE A 152 0.78 21.68 -3.53
CA PHE A 152 0.80 21.04 -2.22
C PHE A 152 2.02 20.14 -2.05
N LEU A 153 2.65 20.21 -0.88
CA LEU A 153 3.76 19.36 -0.47
C LEU A 153 3.21 18.13 0.27
N SER A 154 2.85 17.09 -0.46
CA SER A 154 2.33 15.83 0.08
C SER A 154 3.43 14.98 0.72
N SER A 155 3.29 14.59 2.00
CA SER A 155 4.28 13.72 2.64
C SER A 155 4.28 12.31 2.04
N VAL A 156 3.13 11.84 1.54
CA VAL A 156 2.96 10.51 0.93
C VAL A 156 3.59 10.45 -0.46
N ASP A 157 3.28 11.41 -1.34
CA ASP A 157 3.80 11.38 -2.70
C ASP A 157 5.32 11.47 -2.74
N ASN A 158 5.87 12.30 -1.86
CA ASN A 158 7.29 12.43 -1.67
C ASN A 158 7.94 11.12 -1.19
N ALA A 159 7.27 10.35 -0.33
CA ALA A 159 7.78 9.05 0.13
C ALA A 159 7.94 8.05 -1.02
N TRP A 160 7.00 8.06 -1.97
CA TRP A 160 7.05 7.18 -3.13
C TRP A 160 8.12 7.62 -4.15
N LEU A 161 8.28 8.92 -4.41
CA LEU A 161 9.40 9.37 -5.24
C LEU A 161 10.77 9.05 -4.62
N VAL A 162 10.94 9.29 -3.31
CA VAL A 162 12.17 8.95 -2.59
C VAL A 162 12.43 7.44 -2.64
N THR A 163 11.39 6.61 -2.55
CA THR A 163 11.46 5.15 -2.71
C THR A 163 12.01 4.77 -4.09
N GLY A 164 11.44 5.31 -5.17
CA GLY A 164 11.90 5.09 -6.54
C GLY A 164 13.34 5.55 -6.77
N LEU A 165 13.72 6.71 -6.23
CA LEU A 165 15.08 7.25 -6.32
C LEU A 165 16.10 6.35 -5.61
N ARG A 166 15.79 5.81 -4.41
CA ARG A 166 16.68 4.86 -3.71
C ARG A 166 16.88 3.57 -4.50
N ILE A 167 15.81 3.05 -5.11
CA ILE A 167 15.86 1.87 -5.98
C ILE A 167 16.75 2.16 -7.20
N ALA A 168 16.57 3.30 -7.86
CA ALA A 168 17.40 3.71 -9.00
C ALA A 168 18.88 3.87 -8.63
N ALA A 169 19.20 4.43 -7.45
CA ALA A 169 20.58 4.63 -6.99
C ALA A 169 21.31 3.33 -6.60
N ASP A 170 20.55 2.29 -6.21
CA ASP A 170 21.10 0.95 -5.95
C ASP A 170 21.31 0.20 -7.27
N ALA A 171 20.34 0.26 -8.18
CA ALA A 171 20.37 -0.43 -9.46
C ALA A 171 21.37 0.16 -10.48
N GLU A 172 21.54 1.48 -10.49
CA GLU A 172 22.51 2.18 -11.35
C GLU A 172 23.50 3.01 -10.52
N PRO A 173 24.64 2.42 -10.11
CA PRO A 173 25.63 3.10 -9.29
C PRO A 173 26.18 4.39 -9.91
N SER A 174 26.19 4.56 -11.23
CA SER A 174 26.66 5.81 -11.84
C SER A 174 25.74 7.00 -11.57
N LEU A 175 24.46 6.77 -11.25
CA LEU A 175 23.51 7.82 -10.90
C LEU A 175 23.51 8.16 -9.41
N ARG A 176 24.14 7.32 -8.57
CA ARG A 176 24.13 7.47 -7.11
C ARG A 176 24.58 8.86 -6.63
N PRO A 177 25.67 9.48 -7.12
CA PRO A 177 26.07 10.81 -6.66
C PRO A 177 25.05 11.90 -7.00
N ARG A 178 24.34 11.78 -8.13
CA ARG A 178 23.27 12.70 -8.51
C ARG A 178 22.07 12.55 -7.60
N ILE A 179 21.60 11.31 -7.42
CA ILE A 179 20.45 11.01 -6.57
C ILE A 179 20.73 11.37 -5.11
N GLN A 180 21.94 11.12 -4.60
CA GLN A 180 22.31 11.53 -3.24
C GLN A 180 22.24 13.05 -3.06
N ARG A 181 22.66 13.85 -4.05
CA ARG A 181 22.50 15.32 -4.00
C ARG A 181 21.05 15.76 -4.03
N ILE A 182 20.21 15.07 -4.81
CA ILE A 182 18.76 15.32 -4.84
C ILE A 182 18.16 15.08 -3.44
N LEU A 183 18.47 13.92 -2.85
CA LEU A 183 17.92 13.47 -1.56
C LEU A 183 18.53 14.18 -0.34
N ALA A 184 19.72 14.78 -0.45
CA ALA A 184 20.39 15.45 0.67
C ALA A 184 19.59 16.63 1.24
N ALA A 185 18.66 17.20 0.47
CA ALA A 185 17.81 18.29 0.92
C ALA A 185 16.50 17.82 1.56
N ALA A 186 16.13 16.54 1.42
CA ALA A 186 14.86 16.02 1.92
C ALA A 186 14.98 15.69 3.41
N ASP A 187 14.38 16.53 4.26
CA ASP A 187 14.35 16.35 5.71
C ASP A 187 12.91 16.07 6.20
N TRP A 188 12.64 14.81 6.53
CA TRP A 188 11.31 14.38 7.00
C TRP A 188 10.86 15.07 8.29
N SER A 189 11.75 15.68 9.08
CA SER A 189 11.35 16.43 10.26
C SER A 189 10.45 17.63 9.91
N TYR A 190 10.50 18.12 8.67
CA TYR A 190 9.58 19.15 8.17
C TYR A 190 8.12 18.71 8.25
N TYR A 191 7.84 17.43 8.01
CA TYR A 191 6.49 16.87 8.11
C TYR A 191 6.09 16.47 9.53
N TYR A 192 7.02 16.49 10.49
CA TYR A 192 6.84 15.87 11.78
C TYR A 192 6.27 16.83 12.82
N THR A 193 5.21 16.40 13.51
CA THR A 193 4.77 17.03 14.75
C THR A 193 5.29 16.21 15.93
N PRO A 194 6.21 16.75 16.77
CA PRO A 194 6.74 16.05 17.93
C PRO A 194 5.66 15.56 18.89
N TYR A 195 5.96 14.47 19.61
CA TYR A 195 5.09 13.97 20.65
C TYR A 195 5.11 14.89 21.88
N ASP A 196 3.93 15.27 22.36
CA ASP A 196 3.72 15.98 23.61
C ASP A 196 2.83 15.13 24.54
N PRO A 197 3.35 14.61 25.65
CA PRO A 197 2.56 13.81 26.58
C PRO A 197 1.48 14.63 27.32
N THR A 198 1.58 15.97 27.34
CA THR A 198 0.60 16.86 27.98
C THR A 198 -0.58 17.19 27.07
N ASP A 199 -0.36 17.15 25.76
CA ASP A 199 -1.39 17.29 24.72
C ASP A 199 -1.09 16.36 23.54
N PRO A 200 -1.38 15.05 23.66
CA PRO A 200 -1.07 14.07 22.62
C PRO A 200 -1.97 14.21 21.38
N VAL A 201 -2.96 15.11 21.39
CA VAL A 201 -3.79 15.41 20.22
C VAL A 201 -3.10 16.48 19.38
N ALA A 202 -2.63 17.58 19.99
CA ALA A 202 -1.90 18.62 19.29
C ALA A 202 -0.45 18.20 18.93
N GLY A 203 0.18 17.42 19.82
CA GLY A 203 1.51 16.83 19.65
C GLY A 203 1.46 15.31 19.58
N PRO A 204 0.98 14.70 18.48
CA PRO A 204 0.77 13.25 18.44
C PRO A 204 2.05 12.43 18.19
N GLY A 205 3.19 13.05 17.86
CA GLY A 205 4.38 12.29 17.43
C GLY A 205 4.18 11.64 16.07
N GLN A 206 3.49 12.33 15.15
CA GLN A 206 3.08 11.80 13.84
C GLN A 206 3.43 12.76 12.70
N LEU A 207 3.42 12.24 11.47
CA LEU A 207 3.61 13.05 10.27
C LEU A 207 2.30 13.76 9.89
N ARG A 208 2.41 15.00 9.42
CA ARG A 208 1.31 15.73 8.78
C ARG A 208 1.01 15.15 7.40
N GLY A 209 -0.22 15.36 6.94
CA GLY A 209 -0.63 15.11 5.56
C GLY A 209 0.30 15.79 4.54
N GLY A 210 0.64 17.03 4.82
CA GLY A 210 1.57 17.82 4.02
C GLY A 210 1.50 19.30 4.38
N PHE A 211 1.99 20.14 3.47
CA PHE A 211 2.06 21.60 3.65
C PHE A 211 1.61 22.36 2.40
N TRP A 212 1.03 23.53 2.62
CA TRP A 212 0.72 24.49 1.57
C TRP A 212 1.90 25.45 1.41
N PRO A 213 2.68 25.42 0.30
CA PRO A 213 3.90 26.22 0.16
C PRO A 213 3.65 27.74 0.14
N ASP A 214 2.47 28.17 -0.29
CA ASP A 214 2.07 29.57 -0.38
C ASP A 214 1.80 30.21 1.00
N THR A 215 1.32 29.43 1.96
CA THR A 215 1.02 29.90 3.33
C THR A 215 1.94 29.33 4.40
N GLU A 216 2.81 28.38 4.02
CA GLU A 216 3.64 27.55 4.92
C GLU A 216 2.83 26.85 6.03
N GLN A 217 1.54 26.61 5.80
CA GLN A 217 0.66 25.97 6.78
C GLN A 217 0.61 24.46 6.57
N PRO A 218 0.69 23.65 7.65
CA PRO A 218 0.46 22.22 7.56
C PRO A 218 -1.01 21.90 7.32
N THR A 219 -1.29 20.68 6.88
CA THR A 219 -2.64 20.11 6.93
C THR A 219 -3.17 20.03 8.36
N GLY A 220 -4.50 20.18 8.52
CA GLY A 220 -5.18 20.04 9.81
C GLY A 220 -5.21 18.62 10.38
N HIS A 221 -4.74 17.62 9.63
CA HIS A 221 -4.68 16.22 10.02
C HIS A 221 -3.25 15.66 10.02
N HIS A 222 -3.11 14.49 10.65
CA HIS A 222 -1.90 13.68 10.71
C HIS A 222 -2.16 12.29 10.14
N TYR A 223 -1.12 11.66 9.60
CA TYR A 223 -1.13 10.24 9.29
C TYR A 223 -0.82 9.43 10.55
N GLY A 224 -1.90 9.10 11.26
CA GLY A 224 -1.83 8.33 12.51
C GLY A 224 -2.08 6.83 12.34
N ALA A 225 -2.84 6.39 11.34
CA ALA A 225 -3.10 4.98 11.11
C ALA A 225 -1.80 4.23 10.74
N LEU A 226 -1.48 3.13 11.44
CA LEU A 226 -0.26 2.39 11.18
C LEU A 226 -0.33 1.56 9.90
N ASN A 227 -1.41 0.81 9.72
CA ASN A 227 -1.57 -0.09 8.58
C ASN A 227 -2.11 0.68 7.37
N THR A 228 -1.39 1.73 6.95
CA THR A 228 -1.69 2.49 5.73
C THR A 228 -0.39 2.78 4.99
N GLU A 229 -0.48 3.14 3.73
CA GLU A 229 0.67 3.39 2.85
C GLU A 229 1.56 4.58 3.30
N PRO A 230 1.09 5.64 4.00
CA PRO A 230 1.93 6.74 4.45
C PRO A 230 3.02 6.30 5.42
N ARG A 231 2.91 5.09 6.02
CA ARG A 231 3.97 4.52 6.86
C ARG A 231 5.31 4.38 6.13
N MET A 232 5.32 4.41 4.79
CA MET A 232 6.58 4.49 4.04
C MET A 232 7.36 5.77 4.36
N ALA A 233 6.69 6.92 4.51
CA ALA A 233 7.30 8.18 4.94
C ALA A 233 7.91 8.05 6.34
N SER A 234 7.18 7.41 7.27
CA SER A 234 7.66 7.10 8.61
C SER A 234 8.94 6.26 8.58
N TYR A 235 8.96 5.19 7.79
CA TYR A 235 10.14 4.35 7.66
C TYR A 235 11.32 5.07 7.03
N LEU A 236 11.10 5.88 6.01
CA LEU A 236 12.14 6.69 5.38
C LEU A 236 12.74 7.68 6.38
N GLY A 237 11.91 8.43 7.11
CA GLY A 237 12.38 9.39 8.10
C GLY A 237 13.13 8.76 9.28
N ILE A 238 12.65 7.62 9.80
CA ILE A 238 13.38 6.85 10.82
C ILE A 238 14.68 6.29 10.25
N ALA A 239 14.64 5.74 9.02
CA ALA A 239 15.81 5.20 8.36
C ALA A 239 16.83 6.27 8.01
N ASP A 240 16.45 7.52 7.82
CA ASP A 240 17.40 8.63 7.57
C ASP A 240 17.92 9.22 8.88
N GLY A 241 17.15 9.07 9.96
CA GLY A 241 17.47 9.62 11.28
C GLY A 241 16.92 11.03 11.49
N SER A 242 16.09 11.54 10.57
CA SER A 242 15.37 12.80 10.71
C SER A 242 14.14 12.67 11.61
N LEU A 243 13.60 11.46 11.77
CA LEU A 243 12.53 11.17 12.72
C LEU A 243 13.06 10.34 13.91
N PRO A 244 12.54 10.60 15.12
CA PRO A 244 12.86 9.76 16.26
C PRO A 244 12.24 8.36 16.09
N SER A 245 12.89 7.32 16.64
CA SER A 245 12.44 5.93 16.43
C SER A 245 11.11 5.60 17.12
N ASP A 246 10.76 6.34 18.17
CA ASP A 246 9.50 6.21 18.91
C ASP A 246 8.28 6.71 18.12
N HIS A 247 8.47 7.49 17.05
CA HIS A 247 7.41 7.81 16.07
C HIS A 247 6.60 6.57 15.66
N TYR A 248 7.26 5.43 15.46
CA TYR A 248 6.60 4.16 15.11
C TYR A 248 5.59 3.67 16.16
N TRP A 249 5.83 3.98 17.43
CA TRP A 249 4.97 3.60 18.55
C TRP A 249 3.82 4.59 18.76
N HIS A 250 3.92 5.79 18.19
CA HIS A 250 2.84 6.79 18.17
C HIS A 250 1.82 6.58 17.04
N LEU A 251 2.13 5.72 16.06
CA LEU A 251 1.16 5.27 15.07
C LEU A 251 0.13 4.31 15.70
N LEU A 252 -1.10 4.36 15.20
CA LEU A 252 -2.27 3.72 15.78
C LEU A 252 -2.57 2.40 15.06
N ARG A 253 -2.63 1.29 15.83
CA ARG A 253 -3.03 -0.02 15.30
C ARG A 253 -4.56 -0.09 15.12
N THR A 254 -5.29 0.59 15.99
CA THR A 254 -6.68 1.06 15.82
C THR A 254 -6.75 2.45 16.44
N LEU A 255 -7.84 3.20 16.25
CA LEU A 255 -8.08 4.35 17.12
C LEU A 255 -8.22 3.88 18.58
N LEU A 256 -7.93 4.77 19.53
CA LEU A 256 -8.11 4.44 20.96
C LEU A 256 -9.59 4.07 21.25
N PRO A 257 -9.86 3.19 22.23
CA PRO A 257 -11.23 2.67 22.48
C PRO A 257 -12.31 3.73 22.72
N GLU A 258 -11.91 4.90 23.22
CA GLU A 258 -12.78 6.04 23.48
C GLU A 258 -13.20 6.82 22.21
N HIS A 259 -12.51 6.62 21.08
CA HIS A 259 -12.81 7.31 19.83
C HIS A 259 -13.77 6.49 18.96
N GLY A 260 -14.74 7.18 18.36
CA GLY A 260 -15.65 6.60 17.37
C GLY A 260 -14.86 6.09 16.15
N GLN A 261 -15.14 4.84 15.79
CA GLN A 261 -14.46 4.10 14.73
C GLN A 261 -15.35 2.93 14.30
N GLU A 262 -15.05 2.32 13.15
CA GLU A 262 -15.91 1.32 12.50
C GLU A 262 -16.30 0.13 13.39
N GLN A 263 -15.38 -0.37 14.23
CA GLN A 263 -15.67 -1.41 15.22
C GLN A 263 -15.18 -1.01 16.59
N SER A 264 -15.86 -1.44 17.65
CA SER A 264 -15.32 -1.31 19.00
C SER A 264 -14.01 -2.12 19.11
N PRO A 265 -12.83 -1.47 19.23
CA PRO A 265 -11.57 -2.19 19.12
C PRO A 265 -11.35 -3.06 20.35
N GLN A 266 -10.87 -4.28 20.13
CA GLN A 266 -10.42 -5.17 21.19
C GLN A 266 -8.91 -5.04 21.35
N GLY A 267 -8.37 -5.21 22.56
CA GLY A 267 -6.93 -5.12 22.77
C GLY A 267 -6.52 -4.89 24.21
N SER A 268 -5.26 -4.53 24.38
CA SER A 268 -4.67 -4.16 25.67
C SER A 268 -3.58 -3.12 25.47
N TYR A 269 -3.29 -2.34 26.50
CA TYR A 269 -2.10 -1.49 26.52
C TYR A 269 -0.84 -2.30 26.77
N ALA A 270 0.25 -1.91 26.09
CA ALA A 270 1.60 -2.38 26.34
C ALA A 270 2.56 -1.19 26.38
N THR A 271 3.72 -1.36 27.02
CA THR A 271 4.80 -0.37 26.95
C THR A 271 5.86 -0.87 25.98
N MET A 272 6.08 -0.12 24.90
CA MET A 272 7.04 -0.41 23.84
C MET A 272 8.08 0.71 23.82
N ASP A 273 9.33 0.40 24.16
CA ASP A 273 10.44 1.36 24.21
C ASP A 273 10.09 2.66 24.99
N GLY A 274 9.36 2.52 26.10
CA GLY A 274 8.94 3.64 26.96
C GLY A 274 7.64 4.32 26.54
N VAL A 275 7.09 4.00 25.36
CA VAL A 275 5.81 4.54 24.87
C VAL A 275 4.65 3.61 25.27
N ARG A 276 3.56 4.18 25.78
CA ARG A 276 2.32 3.43 26.04
C ARG A 276 1.55 3.26 24.74
N VAL A 277 1.47 2.02 24.25
CA VAL A 277 0.85 1.66 22.96
C VAL A 277 -0.45 0.90 23.21
N TRP A 278 -1.52 1.30 22.53
CA TRP A 278 -2.75 0.51 22.43
C TRP A 278 -2.59 -0.56 21.33
N GLN A 279 -2.53 -1.84 21.71
CA GLN A 279 -2.43 -2.97 20.77
C GLN A 279 -3.82 -3.42 20.29
N GLY A 280 -4.57 -2.46 19.73
CA GLY A 280 -5.91 -2.66 19.21
C GLY A 280 -5.97 -3.57 18.00
N HIS A 281 -7.10 -4.26 17.83
CA HIS A 281 -7.46 -5.01 16.64
C HIS A 281 -8.98 -5.08 16.48
N TYR A 282 -9.40 -5.33 15.25
CA TYR A 282 -10.78 -5.66 14.86
C TYR A 282 -10.93 -7.16 14.70
N THR A 283 -12.18 -7.64 14.61
CA THR A 283 -12.46 -9.05 14.31
C THR A 283 -13.37 -9.15 13.09
N HIS A 284 -12.79 -9.52 11.96
CA HIS A 284 -13.56 -9.77 10.74
C HIS A 284 -13.67 -11.28 10.51
N ARG A 285 -14.92 -11.79 10.54
CA ARG A 285 -15.27 -13.22 10.39
C ARG A 285 -14.44 -14.17 11.29
N GLY A 286 -14.33 -13.81 12.57
CA GLY A 286 -13.60 -14.58 13.57
C GLY A 286 -12.07 -14.46 13.52
N ARG A 287 -11.51 -13.66 12.59
CA ARG A 287 -10.06 -13.42 12.51
C ARG A 287 -9.75 -12.02 13.00
N LYS A 288 -8.79 -11.94 13.92
CA LYS A 288 -8.27 -10.67 14.43
C LYS A 288 -7.40 -9.97 13.40
N ILE A 289 -7.55 -8.65 13.26
CA ILE A 289 -6.82 -7.88 12.26
C ILE A 289 -6.51 -6.46 12.72
N VAL A 290 -5.42 -5.90 12.23
CA VAL A 290 -5.13 -4.46 12.33
C VAL A 290 -5.74 -3.80 11.10
N PRO A 291 -6.79 -2.97 11.24
CA PRO A 291 -7.47 -2.33 10.10
C PRO A 291 -6.59 -1.27 9.43
N THR A 292 -6.89 -0.94 8.16
CA THR A 292 -6.35 0.27 7.50
C THR A 292 -7.22 1.48 7.83
N TRP A 293 -7.05 2.63 7.16
CA TRP A 293 -7.94 3.77 7.33
C TRP A 293 -9.34 3.48 6.75
N GLY A 294 -9.40 3.19 5.45
CA GLY A 294 -10.68 2.97 4.75
C GLY A 294 -10.98 1.53 4.32
N GLY A 295 -10.06 0.59 4.54
CA GLY A 295 -10.28 -0.82 4.21
C GLY A 295 -9.78 -1.25 2.83
N SER A 296 -8.98 -0.46 2.12
CA SER A 296 -8.44 -0.82 0.79
C SER A 296 -7.25 -1.78 0.86
N MET A 297 -6.98 -2.52 -0.23
CA MET A 297 -5.78 -3.35 -0.37
C MET A 297 -4.50 -2.53 -0.51
N PHE A 298 -4.59 -1.40 -1.20
CA PHE A 298 -3.50 -0.44 -1.42
C PHE A 298 -2.83 -0.01 -0.11
N GLU A 299 -3.62 0.50 0.84
CA GLU A 299 -3.16 0.99 2.13
C GLU A 299 -2.31 -0.06 2.88
N ALA A 300 -2.78 -1.31 2.87
CA ALA A 300 -2.10 -2.37 3.60
C ALA A 300 -0.86 -2.90 2.87
N LEU A 301 -0.87 -2.96 1.52
CA LEU A 301 0.03 -3.83 0.77
C LEU A 301 1.02 -3.14 -0.17
N MET A 302 0.96 -1.81 -0.36
CA MET A 302 1.95 -1.12 -1.18
C MET A 302 3.36 -1.13 -0.55
N VAL A 303 3.45 -0.84 0.75
CA VAL A 303 4.72 -0.80 1.51
C VAL A 303 5.48 -2.15 1.51
N PRO A 304 4.84 -3.31 1.75
CA PRO A 304 5.55 -4.59 1.80
C PRO A 304 6.13 -5.05 0.46
N LEU A 305 5.82 -4.37 -0.66
CA LEU A 305 6.54 -4.57 -1.92
C LEU A 305 8.02 -4.22 -1.78
N PHE A 306 8.33 -3.22 -0.96
CA PHE A 306 9.68 -2.65 -0.81
C PHE A 306 10.32 -2.97 0.55
N VAL A 307 9.56 -2.88 1.63
CA VAL A 307 10.04 -3.17 2.99
C VAL A 307 9.61 -4.59 3.37
N PRO A 308 10.52 -5.49 3.77
CA PRO A 308 10.17 -6.89 4.06
C PRO A 308 9.50 -7.05 5.44
N GLU A 309 8.36 -6.37 5.65
CA GLU A 309 7.63 -6.31 6.92
C GLU A 309 7.21 -7.71 7.40
N ALA A 310 6.70 -8.55 6.49
CA ALA A 310 6.30 -9.92 6.81
C ALA A 310 7.49 -10.82 7.19
N GLU A 311 8.68 -10.58 6.64
CA GLU A 311 9.90 -11.30 6.99
C GLU A 311 10.41 -10.88 8.37
N TRP A 312 10.42 -9.57 8.64
CA TRP A 312 10.94 -9.02 9.90
C TRP A 312 9.96 -9.12 11.06
N SER A 313 8.67 -9.21 10.78
CA SER A 313 7.60 -9.29 11.78
C SER A 313 6.57 -10.36 11.41
N PRO A 314 6.96 -11.65 11.36
CA PRO A 314 6.10 -12.73 10.84
C PRO A 314 4.84 -12.97 11.67
N ARG A 315 4.88 -12.68 12.98
CA ARG A 315 3.74 -12.86 13.89
C ARG A 315 2.81 -11.66 13.97
N SER A 316 3.24 -10.49 13.47
CA SER A 316 2.46 -9.25 13.44
C SER A 316 2.14 -8.92 11.99
N TRP A 317 2.97 -8.15 11.29
CA TRP A 317 2.76 -7.78 9.88
C TRP A 317 2.50 -8.96 8.96
N GLY A 318 3.29 -10.04 9.05
CA GLY A 318 3.09 -11.23 8.21
C GLY A 318 1.70 -11.85 8.39
N ARG A 319 1.21 -11.90 9.62
CA ARG A 319 -0.13 -12.40 9.96
C ARG A 319 -1.22 -11.41 9.55
N THR A 320 -1.02 -10.11 9.77
CA THR A 320 -1.96 -9.06 9.35
C THR A 320 -2.16 -9.12 7.85
N HIS A 321 -1.10 -9.03 7.03
CA HIS A 321 -1.23 -9.03 5.57
C HIS A 321 -1.97 -10.26 5.05
N GLN A 322 -1.65 -11.45 5.57
CA GLN A 322 -2.35 -12.69 5.20
C GLN A 322 -3.85 -12.63 5.53
N ARG A 323 -4.21 -12.18 6.74
CA ARG A 323 -5.61 -12.08 7.16
C ARG A 323 -6.35 -10.96 6.41
N TYR A 324 -5.64 -9.91 6.02
CA TYR A 324 -6.17 -8.75 5.32
C TYR A 324 -6.58 -9.12 3.88
N VAL A 325 -5.69 -9.81 3.16
CA VAL A 325 -6.01 -10.44 1.86
C VAL A 325 -7.19 -11.41 1.99
N ARG A 326 -7.21 -12.25 3.03
CA ARG A 326 -8.31 -13.20 3.23
C ARG A 326 -9.65 -12.51 3.48
N GLY A 327 -9.67 -11.41 4.24
CA GLY A 327 -10.87 -10.60 4.45
C GLY A 327 -11.45 -10.07 3.14
N GLN A 328 -10.59 -9.54 2.26
CA GLN A 328 -10.98 -9.05 0.94
C GLN A 328 -11.57 -10.15 0.05
N ILE A 329 -10.95 -11.33 0.03
CA ILE A 329 -11.48 -12.49 -0.70
C ILE A 329 -12.85 -12.90 -0.15
N GLU A 330 -12.98 -13.03 1.17
CA GLU A 330 -14.25 -13.43 1.79
C GLU A 330 -15.37 -12.43 1.54
N HIS A 331 -15.06 -11.14 1.60
CA HIS A 331 -16.01 -10.09 1.31
C HIS A 331 -16.57 -10.22 -0.12
N GLY A 332 -15.70 -10.18 -1.14
CA GLY A 332 -16.14 -10.24 -2.54
C GLY A 332 -16.80 -11.57 -2.93
N MET A 333 -16.31 -12.70 -2.40
CA MET A 333 -16.80 -14.02 -2.77
C MET A 333 -18.05 -14.47 -1.99
N ALA A 334 -18.21 -14.04 -0.73
CA ALA A 334 -19.24 -14.59 0.16
C ALA A 334 -20.17 -13.55 0.80
N GLU A 335 -19.69 -12.34 1.12
CA GLU A 335 -20.53 -11.32 1.78
C GLU A 335 -21.28 -10.47 0.75
N ALA A 336 -20.52 -9.84 -0.15
CA ALA A 336 -21.08 -9.07 -1.26
C ALA A 336 -21.58 -9.99 -2.39
N GLY A 337 -21.01 -11.19 -2.52
CA GLY A 337 -21.47 -12.19 -3.48
C GLY A 337 -21.20 -11.83 -4.95
N TYR A 338 -20.22 -10.97 -5.21
CA TYR A 338 -19.83 -10.55 -6.56
C TYR A 338 -19.30 -11.71 -7.43
N GLY A 339 -18.70 -12.72 -6.80
CA GLY A 339 -17.94 -13.76 -7.50
C GLY A 339 -16.52 -13.33 -7.90
N TYR A 340 -16.12 -12.10 -7.54
CA TYR A 340 -14.80 -11.51 -7.75
C TYR A 340 -14.40 -10.70 -6.51
N TRP A 341 -13.12 -10.36 -6.38
CA TRP A 341 -12.61 -9.63 -5.22
C TRP A 341 -11.37 -8.80 -5.55
N GLY A 342 -11.02 -7.88 -4.65
CA GLY A 342 -9.87 -6.98 -4.78
C GLY A 342 -10.36 -5.54 -4.85
N PHE A 343 -10.34 -4.84 -3.70
CA PHE A 343 -10.94 -3.52 -3.55
C PHE A 343 -9.85 -2.51 -3.14
N SER A 344 -9.65 -1.52 -3.99
CA SER A 344 -8.70 -0.41 -3.79
C SER A 344 -9.16 0.83 -4.57
N PRO A 345 -8.70 2.04 -4.20
CA PRO A 345 -8.94 3.24 -4.98
C PRO A 345 -8.56 3.08 -6.45
N ALA A 346 -9.44 3.53 -7.35
CA ALA A 346 -9.31 3.38 -8.80
C ALA A 346 -10.29 4.31 -9.53
N ASP A 347 -10.14 4.40 -10.85
CA ASP A 347 -11.16 4.99 -11.72
C ASP A 347 -12.49 4.22 -11.54
N ILE A 348 -13.60 4.95 -11.49
CA ILE A 348 -14.93 4.36 -11.63
C ILE A 348 -15.07 3.99 -13.12
N PRO A 349 -15.38 2.74 -13.50
CA PRO A 349 -15.48 2.34 -14.90
C PRO A 349 -16.46 3.17 -15.73
N GLU A 350 -17.52 3.68 -15.10
CA GLU A 350 -18.49 4.59 -15.69
C GLU A 350 -18.05 6.08 -15.75
N GLY A 351 -16.94 6.43 -15.10
CA GLY A 351 -16.34 7.77 -15.10
C GLY A 351 -16.21 8.37 -13.70
N GLY A 352 -15.07 9.03 -13.48
CA GLY A 352 -14.69 9.58 -12.17
C GLY A 352 -13.71 8.68 -11.43
N TYR A 353 -13.50 8.97 -10.15
CA TYR A 353 -12.57 8.25 -9.28
C TYR A 353 -13.23 8.02 -7.92
N GLN A 354 -12.98 6.87 -7.30
CA GLN A 354 -13.47 6.57 -5.96
C GLN A 354 -12.49 5.66 -5.21
N GLU A 355 -12.42 5.87 -3.90
CA GLU A 355 -11.79 4.93 -2.98
C GLU A 355 -12.68 3.70 -2.76
N TYR A 356 -12.19 2.52 -3.18
CA TYR A 356 -12.84 1.24 -2.90
C TYR A 356 -12.08 0.47 -1.83
N GLY A 357 -12.82 -0.29 -1.03
CA GLY A 357 -12.27 -1.12 0.04
C GLY A 357 -13.29 -2.09 0.60
N VAL A 358 -12.94 -2.72 1.71
CA VAL A 358 -13.88 -3.44 2.56
C VAL A 358 -14.04 -2.64 3.83
N ASP A 359 -15.16 -1.95 3.95
CA ASP A 359 -15.54 -1.09 5.07
C ASP A 359 -15.20 -1.69 6.44
N ALA A 360 -15.60 -2.93 6.72
CA ALA A 360 -15.30 -3.67 7.95
C ALA A 360 -13.79 -3.94 8.22
N LEU A 361 -12.90 -3.61 7.29
CA LEU A 361 -11.44 -3.69 7.44
C LEU A 361 -10.77 -2.31 7.58
N GLY A 362 -11.54 -1.22 7.48
CA GLY A 362 -11.11 0.16 7.73
C GLY A 362 -11.49 0.63 9.13
N MET A 363 -10.77 1.62 9.67
CA MET A 363 -11.08 2.20 10.99
C MET A 363 -12.04 3.40 10.92
N GLN A 364 -12.10 4.09 9.78
CA GLN A 364 -13.02 5.20 9.57
C GLN A 364 -14.46 4.69 9.56
N VAL A 365 -15.35 5.37 10.29
CA VAL A 365 -16.80 5.15 10.17
C VAL A 365 -17.24 5.57 8.77
N ASP A 366 -17.98 4.70 8.09
CA ASP A 366 -18.24 4.82 6.66
C ASP A 366 -16.91 4.92 5.89
N GLY A 367 -16.10 3.86 5.99
CA GLY A 367 -14.84 3.73 5.28
C GLY A 367 -15.05 3.59 3.77
N TYR A 368 -14.21 2.82 3.10
CA TYR A 368 -14.34 2.61 1.66
C TYR A 368 -15.26 1.42 1.40
N ALA A 369 -16.34 1.69 0.68
CA ALA A 369 -17.25 0.65 0.21
C ALA A 369 -16.64 -0.13 -0.97
N SER A 370 -17.08 -1.37 -1.15
CA SER A 370 -16.67 -2.22 -2.28
C SER A 370 -17.44 -1.93 -3.57
N ASN A 371 -18.38 -0.99 -3.52
CA ASN A 371 -19.27 -0.61 -4.61
C ASN A 371 -19.50 0.90 -4.72
N THR A 372 -19.96 1.32 -5.89
CA THR A 372 -20.28 2.73 -6.18
C THR A 372 -21.50 3.22 -5.40
N ASP A 373 -22.42 2.33 -5.01
CA ASP A 373 -23.62 2.69 -4.24
C ASP A 373 -23.37 2.84 -2.72
N ARG A 374 -22.12 2.68 -2.28
CA ARG A 374 -21.68 2.90 -0.90
C ARG A 374 -22.44 2.10 0.15
N THR A 375 -22.42 0.77 -0.02
CA THR A 375 -22.97 -0.14 0.98
C THR A 375 -21.97 -0.33 2.11
N HIS A 376 -22.30 0.19 3.29
CA HIS A 376 -21.48 0.08 4.50
C HIS A 376 -21.98 -1.03 5.43
N THR A 377 -21.08 -1.49 6.29
CA THR A 377 -21.39 -2.36 7.41
C THR A 377 -21.60 -1.54 8.68
N THR A 378 -22.09 -2.18 9.74
CA THR A 378 -22.20 -1.53 11.04
C THR A 378 -21.87 -2.56 12.11
N ASP A 379 -20.95 -2.22 13.01
CA ASP A 379 -20.53 -3.13 14.08
C ASP A 379 -21.72 -3.59 14.94
N GLY A 380 -21.77 -4.89 15.20
CA GLY A 380 -22.87 -5.54 15.92
C GLY A 380 -24.19 -5.68 15.16
N ALA A 381 -24.34 -5.08 13.98
CA ALA A 381 -25.53 -5.25 13.14
C ALA A 381 -25.42 -6.50 12.24
N PRO A 382 -26.55 -7.08 11.78
CA PRO A 382 -26.52 -8.06 10.70
C PRO A 382 -25.85 -7.50 9.45
N LEU A 383 -25.01 -8.30 8.79
CA LEU A 383 -24.42 -7.91 7.51
C LEU A 383 -25.51 -7.58 6.49
N PRO A 384 -25.33 -6.54 5.65
CA PRO A 384 -26.20 -6.32 4.50
C PRO A 384 -26.30 -7.59 3.65
N PRO A 385 -27.48 -7.93 3.12
CA PRO A 385 -27.60 -9.07 2.22
C PRO A 385 -26.79 -8.83 0.94
N PRO A 386 -26.32 -9.88 0.23
CA PRO A 386 -25.62 -9.71 -1.05
C PRO A 386 -26.35 -8.81 -2.05
N SER A 387 -27.69 -8.81 -2.04
CA SER A 387 -28.52 -7.95 -2.90
C SER A 387 -28.40 -6.45 -2.62
N ALA A 388 -27.84 -6.04 -1.49
CA ALA A 388 -27.57 -4.64 -1.18
C ALA A 388 -26.30 -4.12 -1.84
N PHE A 389 -25.36 -5.01 -2.16
CA PHE A 389 -24.09 -4.68 -2.79
C PHE A 389 -24.27 -4.58 -4.32
N THR A 390 -24.96 -3.56 -4.81
CA THR A 390 -25.10 -3.28 -6.25
C THR A 390 -23.90 -2.49 -6.77
N ASN A 391 -23.58 -2.54 -8.06
CA ASN A 391 -22.46 -1.79 -8.67
C ASN A 391 -21.09 -2.03 -8.00
N GLY A 392 -20.78 -3.29 -7.68
CA GLY A 392 -19.48 -3.69 -7.14
C GLY A 392 -18.34 -3.37 -8.11
N VAL A 393 -17.24 -2.81 -7.60
CA VAL A 393 -16.06 -2.48 -8.41
C VAL A 393 -14.85 -3.23 -7.89
N VAL A 394 -14.17 -3.96 -8.78
CA VAL A 394 -12.99 -4.75 -8.48
C VAL A 394 -11.80 -4.20 -9.27
N THR A 395 -10.64 -4.13 -8.63
CA THR A 395 -9.41 -3.61 -9.23
C THR A 395 -8.37 -4.72 -9.44
N PRO A 396 -7.87 -4.96 -10.66
CA PRO A 396 -6.86 -5.97 -10.90
C PRO A 396 -5.59 -5.79 -10.08
N HIS A 397 -5.14 -4.55 -9.85
CA HIS A 397 -3.93 -4.27 -9.08
C HIS A 397 -4.01 -4.81 -7.64
N ALA A 398 -5.20 -4.81 -7.01
CA ALA A 398 -5.41 -5.40 -5.69
C ALA A 398 -5.18 -6.92 -5.66
N SER A 399 -5.53 -7.62 -6.75
CA SER A 399 -5.23 -9.05 -6.90
C SER A 399 -3.72 -9.30 -7.05
N PHE A 400 -3.01 -8.44 -7.76
CA PHE A 400 -1.54 -8.55 -7.85
C PHE A 400 -0.86 -8.33 -6.50
N LEU A 401 -1.30 -7.35 -5.70
CA LEU A 401 -0.80 -7.13 -4.34
C LEU A 401 -0.98 -8.35 -3.43
N ALA A 402 -1.98 -9.18 -3.68
CA ALA A 402 -2.25 -10.39 -2.93
C ALA A 402 -1.38 -11.60 -3.31
N LEU A 403 -0.60 -11.54 -4.39
CA LEU A 403 0.24 -12.66 -4.87
C LEU A 403 1.13 -13.30 -3.77
N PRO A 404 1.77 -12.55 -2.85
CA PRO A 404 2.59 -13.16 -1.80
C PRO A 404 1.80 -13.98 -0.78
N TYR A 405 0.48 -13.79 -0.68
CA TYR A 405 -0.36 -14.32 0.40
C TYR A 405 -1.45 -15.29 -0.08
N ALA A 406 -1.99 -15.08 -1.29
CA ALA A 406 -3.04 -15.91 -1.89
C ALA A 406 -2.81 -16.08 -3.42
N PRO A 407 -1.67 -16.66 -3.85
CA PRO A 407 -1.27 -16.68 -5.25
C PRO A 407 -2.22 -17.46 -6.18
N ARG A 408 -2.85 -18.54 -5.70
CA ARG A 408 -3.82 -19.31 -6.52
C ARG A 408 -5.07 -18.50 -6.77
N GLU A 409 -5.62 -17.92 -5.71
CA GLU A 409 -6.82 -17.10 -5.74
C GLU A 409 -6.61 -15.83 -6.56
N ALA A 410 -5.45 -15.17 -6.41
CA ALA A 410 -5.09 -13.97 -7.18
C ALA A 410 -5.03 -14.26 -8.68
N VAL A 411 -4.29 -15.29 -9.10
CA VAL A 411 -4.17 -15.66 -10.52
C VAL A 411 -5.52 -16.11 -11.09
N ALA A 412 -6.30 -16.88 -10.32
CA ALA A 412 -7.63 -17.30 -10.75
C ALA A 412 -8.59 -16.13 -10.92
N ASN A 413 -8.56 -15.16 -10.00
CA ASN A 413 -9.39 -13.95 -10.06
C ASN A 413 -9.02 -13.08 -11.27
N LEU A 414 -7.72 -12.82 -11.50
CA LEU A 414 -7.24 -12.08 -12.67
C LEU A 414 -7.65 -12.73 -14.00
N ARG A 415 -7.53 -14.06 -14.11
CA ARG A 415 -8.00 -14.81 -15.29
C ARG A 415 -9.52 -14.74 -15.46
N ALA A 416 -10.27 -14.74 -14.37
CA ALA A 416 -11.73 -14.61 -14.42
C ALA A 416 -12.14 -13.21 -14.86
N LEU A 417 -11.54 -12.15 -14.30
CA LEU A 417 -11.78 -10.76 -14.72
C LEU A 417 -11.53 -10.56 -16.21
N ASP A 418 -10.45 -11.14 -16.74
CA ASP A 418 -10.19 -11.09 -18.17
C ASP A 418 -11.19 -11.91 -19.00
N ARG A 419 -11.41 -13.18 -18.64
CA ARG A 419 -12.34 -14.05 -19.36
C ARG A 419 -13.76 -13.49 -19.43
N ASP A 420 -14.24 -12.93 -18.33
CA ASP A 420 -15.64 -12.58 -18.16
C ASP A 420 -15.95 -11.14 -18.59
N PHE A 421 -14.95 -10.24 -18.56
CA PHE A 421 -15.15 -8.80 -18.87
C PHE A 421 -14.17 -8.22 -19.90
N GLY A 422 -13.14 -8.95 -20.30
CA GLY A 422 -12.05 -8.43 -21.14
C GLY A 422 -11.20 -7.41 -20.41
N ALA A 423 -10.95 -7.60 -19.12
CA ALA A 423 -10.18 -6.66 -18.29
C ALA A 423 -8.72 -6.50 -18.73
N TYR A 424 -8.15 -7.47 -19.46
CA TYR A 424 -6.79 -7.42 -19.95
C TYR A 424 -6.70 -6.78 -21.34
N HIS A 425 -5.82 -5.79 -21.48
CA HIS A 425 -5.43 -5.27 -22.78
C HIS A 425 -4.16 -5.99 -23.25
N GLU A 426 -4.27 -6.73 -24.35
CA GLU A 426 -3.13 -7.41 -24.97
C GLU A 426 -2.01 -6.40 -25.26
N GLY A 427 -0.81 -6.63 -24.72
CA GLY A 427 0.34 -5.75 -24.93
C GLY A 427 0.43 -4.52 -24.02
N LEU A 428 -0.55 -4.24 -23.15
CA LEU A 428 -0.49 -3.13 -22.17
C LEU A 428 -0.84 -3.56 -20.73
N GLY A 429 -1.41 -4.74 -20.53
CA GLY A 429 -1.71 -5.28 -19.21
C GLY A 429 -3.17 -5.05 -18.79
N PHE A 430 -3.45 -5.24 -17.50
CA PHE A 430 -4.80 -5.05 -16.96
C PHE A 430 -5.18 -3.57 -16.90
N ARG A 431 -6.42 -3.27 -17.30
CA ARG A 431 -7.05 -1.95 -17.10
C ARG A 431 -7.41 -1.75 -15.64
N ASP A 432 -7.69 -0.51 -15.27
CA ASP A 432 -7.68 -0.05 -13.88
C ASP A 432 -8.69 -0.77 -12.96
N SER A 433 -9.91 -0.95 -13.46
CA SER A 433 -11.04 -1.44 -12.67
C SER A 433 -12.14 -2.04 -13.53
N VAL A 434 -12.99 -2.85 -12.90
CA VAL A 434 -14.17 -3.49 -13.51
C VAL A 434 -15.36 -3.31 -12.58
N ASN A 435 -16.47 -2.79 -13.10
CA ASN A 435 -17.76 -2.79 -12.42
C ASN A 435 -18.44 -4.12 -12.76
N VAL A 436 -18.41 -5.05 -11.82
CA VAL A 436 -18.88 -6.43 -12.04
C VAL A 436 -20.41 -6.53 -12.07
N GLY A 437 -21.11 -5.47 -11.66
CA GLY A 437 -22.57 -5.37 -11.78
C GLY A 437 -23.01 -4.97 -13.20
N THR A 438 -22.33 -4.02 -13.82
CA THR A 438 -22.65 -3.53 -15.17
C THR A 438 -21.86 -4.23 -16.29
N GLY A 439 -20.74 -4.86 -15.93
CA GLY A 439 -19.76 -5.43 -16.87
C GLY A 439 -18.85 -4.37 -17.50
N ARG A 440 -18.92 -3.10 -17.07
CA ARG A 440 -18.07 -2.03 -17.60
C ARG A 440 -16.65 -2.17 -17.08
N VAL A 441 -15.69 -2.14 -17.99
CA VAL A 441 -14.26 -2.04 -17.66
C VAL A 441 -13.79 -0.60 -17.89
N SER A 442 -12.92 -0.10 -17.02
CA SER A 442 -12.27 1.20 -17.19
C SER A 442 -11.59 1.33 -18.56
N ASP A 443 -11.58 2.55 -19.09
CA ASP A 443 -10.88 2.90 -20.32
C ASP A 443 -9.42 3.33 -20.06
N PHE A 444 -8.97 3.31 -18.80
CA PHE A 444 -7.69 3.86 -18.41
C PHE A 444 -6.76 2.81 -17.80
N MET A 445 -5.47 3.16 -17.81
CA MET A 445 -4.44 2.58 -16.96
C MET A 445 -3.78 3.69 -16.18
N LEU A 446 -3.77 3.58 -14.83
CA LEU A 446 -3.14 4.57 -13.95
C LEU A 446 -1.68 4.19 -13.65
N ALA A 447 -0.77 5.17 -13.66
CA ALA A 447 0.65 4.92 -13.42
C ALA A 447 0.94 4.32 -12.04
N LEU A 448 0.20 4.77 -11.02
CA LEU A 448 0.27 4.21 -9.67
C LEU A 448 -0.07 2.72 -9.65
N ASP A 449 -1.20 2.36 -10.25
CA ASP A 449 -1.72 1.00 -10.23
C ASP A 449 -0.85 0.05 -11.05
N GLN A 450 -0.44 0.48 -12.24
CA GLN A 450 0.54 -0.27 -13.04
C GLN A 450 1.88 -0.39 -12.31
N GLY A 451 2.33 0.67 -11.62
CA GLY A 451 3.55 0.67 -10.82
C GLY A 451 3.50 -0.34 -9.67
N MET A 452 2.34 -0.51 -9.02
CA MET A 452 2.13 -1.55 -8.01
C MET A 452 2.11 -2.95 -8.62
N ILE A 453 1.45 -3.14 -9.76
CA ILE A 453 1.44 -4.43 -10.49
C ILE A 453 2.88 -4.84 -10.82
N MET A 454 3.68 -3.91 -11.35
CA MET A 454 5.09 -4.13 -11.68
C MET A 454 5.89 -4.58 -10.46
N ALA A 455 5.77 -3.89 -9.33
CA ALA A 455 6.48 -4.24 -8.10
C ALA A 455 5.99 -5.58 -7.52
N ALA A 456 4.68 -5.85 -7.52
CA ALA A 456 4.12 -7.11 -7.04
C ALA A 456 4.58 -8.32 -7.87
N LEU A 457 4.54 -8.20 -9.20
CA LEU A 457 5.02 -9.23 -10.12
C LEU A 457 6.53 -9.45 -9.98
N ALA A 458 7.32 -8.37 -9.87
CA ALA A 458 8.76 -8.45 -9.64
C ALA A 458 9.07 -9.24 -8.36
N GLN A 459 8.35 -8.97 -7.28
CA GLN A 459 8.52 -9.65 -6.01
C GLN A 459 8.01 -11.10 -6.04
N ALA A 460 6.98 -11.42 -6.83
CA ALA A 460 6.50 -12.79 -7.02
C ALA A 460 7.47 -13.64 -7.85
N ILE A 461 8.05 -13.08 -8.91
CA ILE A 461 8.96 -13.76 -9.84
C ILE A 461 10.38 -13.86 -9.23
N ARG A 462 10.87 -12.77 -8.64
CA ARG A 462 12.21 -12.67 -8.04
C ARG A 462 12.14 -11.94 -6.69
N PRO A 463 11.78 -12.65 -5.60
CA PRO A 463 11.64 -12.05 -4.28
C PRO A 463 12.86 -11.24 -3.85
N GLY A 464 12.61 -10.01 -3.40
CA GLY A 464 13.63 -9.09 -2.90
C GLY A 464 14.31 -8.23 -3.96
N LEU A 465 13.94 -8.35 -5.24
CA LEU A 465 14.54 -7.59 -6.35
C LEU A 465 14.53 -6.07 -6.09
N LEU A 466 13.42 -5.53 -5.57
CA LEU A 466 13.28 -4.09 -5.31
C LEU A 466 13.57 -3.70 -3.85
N GLN A 467 13.97 -4.64 -3.01
CA GLN A 467 14.03 -4.45 -1.56
C GLN A 467 15.42 -4.13 -1.03
N ARG A 468 16.48 -4.29 -1.82
CA ARG A 468 17.87 -4.12 -1.35
C ARG A 468 18.15 -2.76 -0.67
N PRO A 469 17.70 -1.60 -1.20
CA PRO A 469 17.88 -0.32 -0.52
C PRO A 469 17.24 -0.28 0.88
N PHE A 470 16.15 -1.03 1.06
CA PHE A 470 15.34 -1.06 2.28
C PHE A 470 15.72 -2.20 3.22
N ARG A 471 16.81 -2.93 2.93
CA ARG A 471 17.36 -4.00 3.79
C ARG A 471 18.72 -3.66 4.39
N THR A 472 19.24 -2.47 4.10
CA THR A 472 20.59 -2.04 4.48
C THR A 472 20.54 -0.68 5.19
N GLY A 473 21.69 -0.19 5.66
CA GLY A 473 21.80 1.15 6.26
C GLY A 473 20.82 1.38 7.42
N GLY A 474 20.18 2.55 7.44
CA GLY A 474 19.24 2.91 8.49
C GLY A 474 17.96 2.09 8.51
N PHE A 475 17.53 1.49 7.40
CA PHE A 475 16.43 0.51 7.45
C PHE A 475 16.80 -0.72 8.28
N HIS A 476 18.01 -1.26 8.08
CA HIS A 476 18.48 -2.38 8.88
C HIS A 476 18.76 -2.00 10.34
N ALA A 477 19.36 -0.83 10.58
CA ALA A 477 19.82 -0.42 11.91
C ALA A 477 18.73 0.22 12.78
N ARG A 478 17.75 0.91 12.19
CA ARG A 478 16.71 1.68 12.91
C ARG A 478 15.29 1.16 12.70
N VAL A 479 14.91 0.78 11.48
CA VAL A 479 13.53 0.33 11.19
C VAL A 479 13.31 -1.14 11.53
N ARG A 480 14.18 -2.04 11.07
CA ARG A 480 14.07 -3.50 11.31
C ARG A 480 13.91 -3.87 12.78
N PRO A 481 14.65 -3.27 13.75
CA PRO A 481 14.46 -3.59 15.17
C PRO A 481 13.05 -3.25 15.67
N LEU A 482 12.44 -2.16 15.20
CA LEU A 482 11.06 -1.77 15.56
C LEU A 482 10.06 -2.83 15.07
N LEU A 483 10.15 -3.21 13.79
CA LEU A 483 9.29 -4.24 13.20
C LEU A 483 9.47 -5.61 13.88
N ALA A 484 10.69 -5.97 14.24
CA ALA A 484 10.98 -7.22 14.96
C ALA A 484 10.41 -7.23 16.38
N LYS A 485 10.34 -6.07 17.05
CA LYS A 485 9.73 -5.91 18.37
C LYS A 485 8.20 -5.91 18.31
N GLU A 486 7.60 -5.45 17.22
CA GLU A 486 6.14 -5.31 17.07
C GLU A 486 5.37 -6.57 17.47
N ARG A 487 4.30 -6.38 18.26
CA ARG A 487 3.35 -7.41 18.69
C ARG A 487 1.93 -6.86 18.51
N PHE A 488 1.34 -7.14 17.36
CA PHE A 488 -0.10 -6.89 17.18
C PHE A 488 -0.92 -7.81 18.08
N GLY A 489 -2.09 -7.35 18.55
CA GLY A 489 -2.98 -8.10 19.43
C GLY A 489 -3.72 -9.29 18.79
N ILE A 490 -3.13 -9.94 17.77
CA ILE A 490 -3.82 -10.78 16.77
C ILE A 490 -3.38 -12.25 16.67
#